data_AF-A0A381XL35-F1
#
_entry.id   AF-A0A381XL35-F1
#
_cell.length_a   1.000
_cell.length_b   1.000
_cell.length_c   1.000
_cell.angle_alpha   90.00
_cell.angle_beta   90.00
_cell.angle_gamma   90.00
#
_symmetry.space_group_name_H-M   'P 1'
#
loop_
_entity.id
_entity.type
_entity.pdbx_description
1 polymer ?
#
loop_
_entity_poly.entity_id
_entity_poly.type
_entity_poly.pdbx_seq_one_letter_code
_entity_poly.pdbx_strand_id
1 'polypeptide(L)'
;MKYADWKLLPTATEELCSKLEKGVIESSILMHRGITSKEEANHFLSPTLEDLNDPYLLSSMNNCVIRMSAALNDGERIGVFGDFDTDGLTGTAVLTKGLENLGGLVFPYVPHRVKEGHGISQQAIDFFEKREVTLIITVDCGTTSISEITQASQKGIDTIVTDHHVPMDSLPPAVAIVNPSLADSKYPFPHITGVGTALKVMEALYSSLSVEIPNFLYAFCALGTVSDVGLMKGENRYLTQRGIQAIKSETILGIDALIRVSGLTKNRLSSEDLSFGIIPRLNVAGRLQHAELSLDLLLTENDSQALSLAEKLNELNKTRQSLTDKA
;
A
#
# COMPACT_ATOMS: atom_id res chain seq x y z
N MET A 1 -11.37 -8.59 33.11
CA MET A 1 -10.46 -9.68 32.71
C MET A 1 -11.18 -11.00 32.87
N LYS A 2 -11.59 -11.63 31.77
CA LYS A 2 -12.03 -13.03 31.78
C LYS A 2 -10.77 -13.90 31.80
N TYR A 3 -10.79 -14.98 32.57
CA TYR A 3 -9.67 -15.90 32.81
C TYR A 3 -8.83 -16.16 31.54
N ALA A 4 -7.51 -15.98 31.62
CA ALA A 4 -6.59 -16.38 30.57
C ALA A 4 -6.40 -17.90 30.64
N ASP A 5 -6.73 -18.61 29.57
CA ASP A 5 -6.46 -20.04 29.40
C ASP A 5 -5.03 -20.20 28.85
N TRP A 6 -4.10 -20.60 29.72
CA TRP A 6 -2.68 -20.76 29.35
C TRP A 6 -2.47 -22.12 28.73
N LYS A 7 -2.19 -22.15 27.42
CA LYS A 7 -1.87 -23.37 26.67
C LYS A 7 -0.40 -23.38 26.27
N LEU A 8 0.34 -24.37 26.77
CA LEU A 8 1.67 -24.66 26.27
C LEU A 8 1.54 -25.48 24.99
N LEU A 9 2.06 -24.95 23.88
CA LEU A 9 2.05 -25.66 22.61
C LEU A 9 3.18 -26.73 22.56
N PRO A 10 3.02 -27.81 21.78
CA PRO A 10 4.05 -28.84 21.61
C PRO A 10 5.38 -28.29 21.11
N THR A 11 6.49 -28.90 21.54
CA THR A 11 7.82 -28.57 21.03
C THR A 11 8.14 -29.33 19.74
N ALA A 12 9.04 -28.77 18.92
CA ALA A 12 9.56 -29.43 17.73
C ALA A 12 10.31 -30.72 18.08
N THR A 13 10.25 -31.70 17.17
CA THR A 13 11.04 -32.94 17.25
C THR A 13 12.51 -32.67 16.92
N GLU A 14 13.41 -33.56 17.34
CA GLU A 14 14.84 -33.51 16.95
C GLU A 14 15.00 -33.54 15.42
N GLU A 15 14.18 -34.34 14.73
CA GLU A 15 14.16 -34.39 13.26
C GLU A 15 13.85 -33.02 12.65
N LEU A 16 12.85 -32.31 13.16
CA LEU A 16 12.50 -30.98 12.66
C LEU A 16 13.59 -29.94 13.00
N CYS A 17 14.20 -30.05 14.17
CA CYS A 17 15.35 -29.20 14.53
C CYS A 17 16.51 -29.38 13.55
N SER A 18 16.82 -30.64 13.21
CA SER A 18 17.85 -30.96 12.21
C SER A 18 17.49 -30.47 10.81
N LYS A 19 16.22 -30.61 10.39
CA LYS A 19 15.76 -30.11 9.08
C LYS A 19 15.86 -28.60 8.95
N LEU A 20 15.53 -27.86 10.02
CA LEU A 20 15.56 -26.40 10.02
C LEU A 20 16.93 -25.82 10.34
N GLU A 21 17.88 -26.62 10.84
CA GLU A 21 19.19 -26.17 11.35
C GLU A 21 19.05 -25.10 12.44
N LYS A 22 18.12 -25.32 13.37
CA LYS A 22 17.75 -24.39 14.45
C LYS A 22 17.60 -25.13 15.79
N GLY A 23 17.61 -24.37 16.88
CA GLY A 23 17.34 -24.88 18.22
C GLY A 23 15.87 -25.24 18.41
N VAL A 24 15.58 -26.00 19.47
CA VAL A 24 14.21 -26.50 19.76
C VAL A 24 13.19 -25.36 19.89
N ILE A 25 13.59 -24.21 20.45
CA ILE A 25 12.69 -23.07 20.65
C ILE A 25 12.32 -22.44 19.30
N GLU A 26 13.33 -22.11 18.49
CA GLU A 26 13.16 -21.51 17.18
C GLU A 26 12.37 -22.43 16.25
N SER A 27 12.73 -23.72 16.20
CA SER A 27 12.00 -24.72 15.41
C SER A 27 10.56 -24.88 15.87
N SER A 28 10.28 -24.84 17.18
CA SER A 28 8.91 -24.89 17.70
C SER A 28 8.09 -23.67 17.24
N ILE A 29 8.66 -22.47 17.31
CA ILE A 29 7.98 -21.24 16.88
C ILE A 29 7.71 -21.27 15.37
N LEU A 30 8.67 -21.71 14.56
CA LEU A 30 8.51 -21.83 13.11
C LEU A 30 7.45 -22.88 12.75
N MET A 31 7.48 -24.05 13.39
CA MET A 31 6.48 -25.11 13.22
C MET A 31 5.05 -24.58 13.47
N HIS A 32 4.84 -23.84 14.55
CA HIS A 32 3.52 -23.26 14.88
C HIS A 32 3.10 -22.11 13.95
N ARG A 33 4.01 -21.63 13.10
CA ARG A 33 3.70 -20.70 11.99
C ARG A 33 3.47 -21.41 10.66
N GLY A 34 3.53 -22.75 10.65
CA GLY A 34 3.41 -23.59 9.46
C GLY A 34 4.68 -23.70 8.64
N ILE A 35 5.84 -23.37 9.22
CA ILE A 35 7.16 -23.41 8.56
C ILE A 35 7.89 -24.67 9.02
N THR A 36 8.12 -25.59 8.09
CA THR A 36 8.64 -26.94 8.39
C THR A 36 9.81 -27.37 7.52
N SER A 37 10.15 -26.61 6.47
CA SER A 37 11.37 -26.81 5.68
C SER A 37 12.41 -25.72 5.89
N LYS A 38 13.67 -26.02 5.56
CA LYS A 38 14.77 -25.06 5.59
C LYS A 38 14.53 -23.91 4.61
N GLU A 39 14.00 -24.23 3.44
CA GLU A 39 13.66 -23.29 2.39
C GLU A 39 12.60 -22.31 2.87
N GLU A 40 11.48 -22.80 3.42
CA GLU A 40 10.43 -21.96 4.02
C GLU A 40 10.99 -21.07 5.15
N ALA A 41 11.87 -21.63 5.99
CA ALA A 41 12.51 -20.87 7.06
C ALA A 41 13.43 -19.78 6.54
N ASN A 42 14.16 -20.00 5.44
CA ASN A 42 15.00 -18.99 4.82
C ASN A 42 14.17 -17.87 4.19
N HIS A 43 13.17 -18.22 3.37
CA HIS A 43 12.22 -17.26 2.79
C HIS A 43 11.51 -16.44 3.87
N PHE A 44 11.16 -17.05 4.99
CA PHE A 44 10.58 -16.33 6.11
C PHE A 44 11.62 -15.51 6.89
N LEU A 45 12.78 -16.03 7.29
CA LEU A 45 13.68 -15.28 8.18
C LEU A 45 14.49 -14.21 7.44
N SER A 46 14.82 -14.46 6.19
CA SER A 46 15.72 -13.65 5.36
C SER A 46 15.18 -13.56 3.92
N PRO A 47 14.00 -12.97 3.70
CA PRO A 47 13.43 -12.86 2.37
C PRO A 47 14.34 -12.04 1.44
N THR A 48 14.32 -12.36 0.15
CA THR A 48 15.14 -11.73 -0.89
C THR A 48 14.28 -11.33 -2.09
N LEU A 49 14.91 -10.77 -3.14
CA LEU A 49 14.21 -10.47 -4.40
C LEU A 49 13.55 -11.70 -5.03
N GLU A 50 14.06 -12.91 -4.76
CA GLU A 50 13.48 -14.17 -5.26
C GLU A 50 12.12 -14.49 -4.64
N ASP A 51 11.76 -13.84 -3.53
CA ASP A 51 10.45 -13.96 -2.89
C ASP A 51 9.36 -13.11 -3.58
N LEU A 52 9.75 -12.24 -4.52
CA LEU A 52 8.81 -11.48 -5.34
C LEU A 52 8.23 -12.35 -6.46
N ASN A 53 6.92 -12.25 -6.65
CA ASN A 53 6.25 -12.87 -7.78
C ASN A 53 6.31 -11.95 -9.01
N ASP A 54 6.24 -12.55 -10.19
CA ASP A 54 6.11 -11.80 -11.44
C ASP A 54 4.79 -11.00 -11.43
N PRO A 55 4.83 -9.65 -11.55
CA PRO A 55 3.63 -8.82 -11.63
C PRO A 55 2.66 -9.26 -12.73
N TYR A 56 3.14 -9.84 -13.84
CA TYR A 56 2.31 -10.28 -14.97
C TYR A 56 1.45 -11.52 -14.67
N LEU A 57 1.63 -12.15 -13.50
CA LEU A 57 0.72 -13.17 -12.99
C LEU A 57 -0.58 -12.60 -12.41
N LEU A 58 -0.65 -11.29 -12.15
CA LEU A 58 -1.90 -10.58 -11.86
C LEU A 58 -2.73 -10.42 -13.14
N SER A 59 -4.03 -10.70 -13.04
CA SER A 59 -4.96 -10.50 -14.16
C SER A 59 -4.89 -9.07 -14.70
N SER A 60 -5.06 -8.92 -16.02
CA SER A 60 -5.05 -7.64 -16.74
C SER A 60 -3.76 -6.79 -16.65
N MET A 61 -2.67 -7.28 -16.05
CA MET A 61 -1.42 -6.50 -15.92
C MET A 61 -0.88 -6.02 -17.27
N ASN A 62 -0.96 -6.84 -18.33
CA ASN A 62 -0.57 -6.43 -19.69
C ASN A 62 -1.36 -5.21 -20.19
N ASN A 63 -2.69 -5.23 -20.07
CA ASN A 63 -3.56 -4.13 -20.50
C ASN A 63 -3.31 -2.87 -19.66
N CYS A 64 -3.09 -3.05 -18.35
CA CYS A 64 -2.72 -1.99 -17.42
C CYS A 64 -1.46 -1.25 -17.89
N VAL A 65 -0.36 -2.00 -18.11
CA VAL A 65 0.93 -1.44 -18.54
C VAL A 65 0.81 -0.77 -19.90
N ILE A 66 0.14 -1.40 -20.88
CA ILE A 66 -0.07 -0.81 -22.21
C ILE A 66 -0.78 0.55 -22.10
N ARG A 67 -1.86 0.63 -21.32
CA ARG A 67 -2.65 1.86 -21.19
C ARG A 67 -1.90 2.96 -20.43
N MET A 68 -1.17 2.62 -19.37
CA MET A 68 -0.34 3.57 -18.62
C MET A 68 0.81 4.10 -19.48
N SER A 69 1.48 3.22 -20.24
CA SER A 69 2.55 3.63 -21.17
C SER A 69 2.04 4.55 -22.27
N ALA A 70 0.84 4.30 -22.81
CA ALA A 70 0.20 5.22 -23.75
C ALA A 70 -0.04 6.60 -23.13
N ALA A 71 -0.60 6.65 -21.92
CA ALA A 71 -0.83 7.91 -21.20
C ALA A 71 0.46 8.71 -20.99
N LEU A 72 1.55 8.05 -20.60
CA LEU A 72 2.86 8.69 -20.43
C LEU A 72 3.43 9.20 -21.76
N ASN A 73 3.36 8.41 -22.83
CA ASN A 73 3.90 8.78 -24.14
C ASN A 73 3.13 9.94 -24.79
N ASP A 74 1.81 9.95 -24.64
CA ASP A 74 0.93 10.95 -25.25
C ASP A 74 0.80 12.23 -24.38
N GLY A 75 1.46 12.27 -23.22
CA GLY A 75 1.40 13.40 -22.29
C GLY A 75 -0.01 13.61 -21.70
N GLU A 76 -0.75 12.52 -21.54
CA GLU A 76 -2.08 12.52 -20.96
C GLU A 76 -2.06 12.99 -19.49
N ARG A 77 -3.21 13.45 -19.03
CA ARG A 77 -3.43 13.81 -17.63
C ARG A 77 -3.97 12.61 -16.88
N ILE A 78 -3.23 12.16 -15.87
CA ILE A 78 -3.53 10.95 -15.13
C ILE A 78 -4.10 11.32 -13.76
N GLY A 79 -5.29 10.83 -13.45
CA GLY A 79 -5.86 10.88 -12.10
C GLY A 79 -5.44 9.65 -11.31
N VAL A 80 -5.02 9.82 -10.06
CA VAL A 80 -4.84 8.71 -9.12
C VAL A 80 -5.86 8.85 -8.01
N PHE A 81 -6.72 7.85 -7.85
CA PHE A 81 -7.77 7.85 -6.84
C PHE A 81 -7.51 6.75 -5.81
N GLY A 82 -7.27 7.09 -4.54
CA GLY A 82 -7.10 6.08 -3.49
C GLY A 82 -8.10 6.19 -2.36
N ASP A 83 -8.16 5.16 -1.50
CA ASP A 83 -8.94 5.23 -0.27
C ASP A 83 -8.27 6.12 0.80
N PHE A 84 -9.05 6.52 1.81
CA PHE A 84 -8.67 7.50 2.82
C PHE A 84 -7.90 6.93 4.02
N ASP A 85 -7.70 5.62 4.08
CA ASP A 85 -6.83 5.02 5.09
C ASP A 85 -5.38 4.97 4.62
N THR A 86 -4.46 4.50 5.47
CA THR A 86 -3.03 4.55 5.14
C THR A 86 -2.65 3.62 3.98
N ASP A 87 -3.38 2.53 3.71
CA ASP A 87 -3.08 1.66 2.56
C ASP A 87 -3.40 2.40 1.26
N GLY A 88 -4.62 2.92 1.15
CA GLY A 88 -5.04 3.79 0.04
C GLY A 88 -4.18 5.06 -0.12
N LEU A 89 -3.86 5.76 0.97
CA LEU A 89 -3.00 6.96 0.95
C LEU A 89 -1.59 6.66 0.45
N THR A 90 -0.97 5.58 0.95
CA THR A 90 0.40 5.23 0.57
C THR A 90 0.48 4.63 -0.83
N GLY A 91 -0.52 3.87 -1.27
CA GLY A 91 -0.62 3.44 -2.66
C GLY A 91 -0.90 4.58 -3.64
N THR A 92 -1.69 5.58 -3.23
CA THR A 92 -1.82 6.83 -3.99
C THR A 92 -0.46 7.51 -4.13
N ALA A 93 0.34 7.56 -3.06
CA ALA A 93 1.69 8.10 -3.12
C ALA A 93 2.63 7.28 -4.02
N VAL A 94 2.53 5.94 -3.99
CA VAL A 94 3.30 5.04 -4.87
C VAL A 94 3.02 5.34 -6.34
N LEU A 95 1.75 5.35 -6.75
CA LEU A 95 1.39 5.62 -8.15
C LEU A 95 1.74 7.06 -8.54
N THR A 96 1.43 8.04 -7.69
CA THR A 96 1.66 9.46 -7.99
C THR A 96 3.13 9.75 -8.18
N LYS A 97 3.97 9.48 -7.18
CA LYS A 97 5.40 9.73 -7.27
C LYS A 97 6.08 8.83 -8.30
N GLY A 98 5.60 7.60 -8.45
CA GLY A 98 6.12 6.66 -9.43
C GLY A 98 5.89 7.13 -10.87
N LEU A 99 4.71 7.65 -11.18
CA LEU A 99 4.37 8.20 -12.50
C LEU A 99 5.01 9.58 -12.74
N GLU A 100 5.04 10.46 -11.74
CA GLU A 100 5.74 11.76 -11.82
C GLU A 100 7.24 11.56 -12.10
N ASN A 101 7.87 10.56 -11.48
CA ASN A 101 9.27 10.21 -11.73
C ASN A 101 9.51 9.69 -13.17
N LEU A 102 8.47 9.18 -13.84
CA LEU A 102 8.49 8.83 -15.26
C LEU A 102 8.10 10.01 -16.18
N GLY A 103 7.88 11.20 -15.62
CA GLY A 103 7.51 12.41 -16.36
C GLY A 103 6.00 12.59 -16.59
N GLY A 104 5.15 11.78 -15.94
CA GLY A 104 3.70 11.89 -16.05
C GLY A 104 3.11 13.12 -15.35
N LEU A 105 2.02 13.66 -15.89
CA LEU A 105 1.24 14.74 -15.26
C LEU A 105 0.11 14.13 -14.43
N VAL A 106 0.30 14.07 -13.10
CA VAL A 106 -0.56 13.31 -12.20
C VAL A 106 -1.38 14.21 -11.28
N PHE A 107 -2.64 13.84 -11.07
CA PHE A 107 -3.57 14.50 -10.16
C PHE A 107 -4.06 13.48 -9.12
N PRO A 108 -3.50 13.46 -7.91
CA PRO A 108 -3.98 12.59 -6.85
C PRO A 108 -5.32 13.08 -6.27
N TYR A 109 -6.16 12.16 -5.83
CA TYR A 109 -7.41 12.43 -5.15
C TYR A 109 -7.68 11.35 -4.09
N VAL A 110 -8.13 11.78 -2.92
CA VAL A 110 -8.56 10.88 -1.83
C VAL A 110 -9.90 11.39 -1.31
N PRO A 111 -10.93 10.53 -1.24
CA PRO A 111 -12.28 10.96 -0.88
C PRO A 111 -12.39 11.32 0.60
N HIS A 112 -13.34 12.19 0.92
CA HIS A 112 -13.68 12.45 2.31
C HIS A 112 -14.58 11.34 2.85
N ARG A 113 -14.06 10.54 3.80
CA ARG A 113 -14.76 9.42 4.46
C ARG A 113 -16.25 9.64 4.77
N VAL A 114 -16.60 10.75 5.41
CA VAL A 114 -18.00 11.02 5.83
C VAL A 114 -18.88 11.62 4.73
N LYS A 115 -18.30 12.42 3.82
CA LYS A 115 -19.08 13.19 2.84
C LYS A 115 -19.26 12.42 1.53
N GLU A 116 -18.25 11.66 1.14
CA GLU A 116 -18.18 10.92 -0.12
C GLU A 116 -18.29 9.41 0.10
N GLY A 117 -17.80 8.90 1.24
CA GLY A 117 -17.80 7.46 1.53
C GLY A 117 -16.55 6.76 1.00
N HIS A 118 -16.68 5.45 0.79
CA HIS A 118 -15.65 4.60 0.19
C HIS A 118 -15.89 4.43 -1.31
N GLY A 119 -14.81 4.24 -2.08
CA GLY A 119 -14.86 4.05 -3.52
C GLY A 119 -14.98 5.35 -4.31
N ILE A 120 -14.96 5.24 -5.64
CA ILE A 120 -15.05 6.40 -6.53
C ILE A 120 -16.35 7.16 -6.27
N SER A 121 -16.27 8.48 -6.15
CA SER A 121 -17.41 9.37 -5.94
C SER A 121 -17.69 10.22 -7.19
N GLN A 122 -18.91 10.74 -7.31
CA GLN A 122 -19.23 11.73 -8.37
C GLN A 122 -18.33 12.96 -8.27
N GLN A 123 -18.03 13.39 -7.04
CA GLN A 123 -17.16 14.54 -6.77
C GLN A 123 -15.74 14.32 -7.31
N ALA A 124 -15.23 13.09 -7.19
CA ALA A 124 -13.94 12.71 -7.76
C ALA A 124 -13.97 12.73 -9.29
N ILE A 125 -15.02 12.18 -9.91
CA ILE A 125 -15.18 12.23 -11.37
C ILE A 125 -15.23 13.68 -11.87
N ASP A 126 -15.99 14.54 -11.21
CA ASP A 126 -16.07 15.97 -11.56
C ASP A 126 -14.73 16.71 -11.33
N PHE A 127 -13.96 16.29 -10.32
CA PHE A 127 -12.61 16.83 -10.07
C PHE A 127 -11.64 16.50 -11.21
N PHE A 128 -11.69 15.25 -11.71
CA PHE A 128 -10.87 14.75 -12.81
C PHE A 128 -11.29 15.35 -14.15
N GLU A 129 -12.59 15.40 -14.43
CA GLU A 129 -13.14 16.02 -15.65
C GLU A 129 -12.72 17.50 -15.77
N LYS A 130 -12.85 18.28 -14.68
CA LYS A 130 -12.41 19.70 -14.66
C LYS A 130 -10.91 19.89 -14.91
N ARG A 131 -10.13 18.83 -14.72
CA ARG A 131 -8.68 18.82 -14.96
C ARG A 131 -8.32 18.20 -16.30
N GLU A 132 -9.30 17.82 -17.11
CA GLU A 132 -9.09 17.16 -18.41
C GLU A 132 -8.30 15.85 -18.25
N VAL A 133 -8.51 15.15 -17.13
CA VAL A 133 -7.96 13.81 -16.91
C VAL A 133 -8.63 12.83 -17.88
N THR A 134 -7.81 12.04 -18.57
CA THR A 134 -8.25 11.05 -19.56
C THR A 134 -8.02 9.61 -19.09
N LEU A 135 -7.24 9.42 -18.03
CA LEU A 135 -7.02 8.13 -17.38
C LEU A 135 -7.09 8.27 -15.86
N ILE A 136 -7.98 7.53 -15.20
CA ILE A 136 -8.00 7.33 -13.75
C ILE A 136 -7.36 5.98 -13.42
N ILE A 137 -6.51 5.96 -12.40
CA ILE A 137 -5.97 4.74 -11.81
C ILE A 137 -6.39 4.70 -10.34
N THR A 138 -7.18 3.70 -9.96
CA THR A 138 -7.60 3.54 -8.57
C THR A 138 -6.58 2.76 -7.76
N VAL A 139 -6.55 2.99 -6.45
CA VAL A 139 -5.75 2.27 -5.46
C VAL A 139 -6.66 1.84 -4.32
N ASP A 140 -6.56 0.57 -3.94
CA ASP A 140 -7.25 0.00 -2.77
C ASP A 140 -8.79 0.16 -2.83
N CYS A 141 -9.32 0.35 -4.03
CA CYS A 141 -10.75 0.48 -4.28
C CYS A 141 -11.05 0.33 -5.78
N GLY A 142 -12.33 0.32 -6.12
CA GLY A 142 -12.80 0.39 -7.50
C GLY A 142 -13.32 -0.93 -8.07
N THR A 143 -12.97 -2.10 -7.49
CA THR A 143 -13.45 -3.41 -7.99
C THR A 143 -14.98 -3.52 -7.97
N THR A 144 -15.64 -2.76 -7.10
CA THR A 144 -17.10 -2.74 -6.94
C THR A 144 -17.77 -1.48 -7.52
N SER A 145 -17.00 -0.53 -8.06
CA SER A 145 -17.47 0.79 -8.53
C SER A 145 -18.02 0.76 -9.96
N ILE A 146 -19.00 -0.10 -10.22
CA ILE A 146 -19.55 -0.33 -11.57
C ILE A 146 -20.20 0.95 -12.14
N SER A 147 -21.05 1.60 -11.35
CA SER A 147 -21.79 2.78 -11.81
C SER A 147 -20.84 3.94 -12.09
N GLU A 148 -19.89 4.15 -11.20
CA GLU A 148 -18.99 5.30 -11.21
C GLU A 148 -17.96 5.17 -12.34
N ILE A 149 -17.42 3.96 -12.57
CA ILE A 149 -16.51 3.71 -13.70
C ILE A 149 -17.26 3.80 -15.03
N THR A 150 -18.53 3.38 -15.08
CA THR A 150 -19.38 3.59 -16.27
C THR A 150 -19.57 5.08 -16.56
N GLN A 151 -19.80 5.89 -15.52
CA GLN A 151 -19.96 7.35 -15.66
C GLN A 151 -18.66 8.04 -16.09
N ALA A 152 -17.52 7.63 -15.53
CA ALA A 152 -16.20 8.10 -15.97
C ALA A 152 -15.97 7.80 -17.47
N SER A 153 -16.28 6.56 -17.89
CA SER A 153 -16.17 6.15 -19.29
C SER A 153 -17.09 6.97 -20.22
N GLN A 154 -18.33 7.27 -19.80
CA GLN A 154 -19.24 8.14 -20.56
C GLN A 154 -18.72 9.58 -20.73
N LYS A 155 -17.85 10.03 -19.83
CA LYS A 155 -17.16 11.33 -19.90
C LYS A 155 -15.83 11.24 -20.67
N GLY A 156 -15.50 10.10 -21.26
CA GLY A 156 -14.25 9.87 -22.00
C GLY A 156 -13.04 9.67 -21.11
N ILE A 157 -13.24 9.27 -19.85
CA ILE A 157 -12.17 9.00 -18.89
C ILE A 157 -12.02 7.48 -18.75
N ASP A 158 -10.90 6.94 -19.21
CA ASP A 158 -10.56 5.54 -19.00
C ASP A 158 -10.29 5.28 -17.52
N THR A 159 -10.52 4.05 -17.06
CA THR A 159 -10.19 3.65 -15.69
C THR A 159 -9.39 2.36 -15.68
N ILE A 160 -8.32 2.36 -14.88
CA ILE A 160 -7.60 1.16 -14.43
C ILE A 160 -7.90 0.99 -12.94
N VAL A 161 -8.27 -0.22 -12.55
CA VAL A 161 -8.51 -0.55 -11.15
C VAL A 161 -7.31 -1.31 -10.58
N THR A 162 -6.71 -0.80 -9.50
CA THR A 162 -5.73 -1.52 -8.69
C THR A 162 -6.28 -1.68 -7.28
N ASP A 163 -6.53 -2.92 -6.88
CA ASP A 163 -7.32 -3.23 -5.69
C ASP A 163 -6.93 -4.63 -5.16
N HIS A 164 -7.40 -5.00 -3.98
CA HIS A 164 -7.22 -6.33 -3.40
C HIS A 164 -8.51 -6.89 -2.76
N HIS A 165 -9.58 -6.08 -2.71
CA HIS A 165 -10.87 -6.50 -2.19
C HIS A 165 -11.52 -7.63 -3.00
N VAL A 166 -12.37 -8.43 -2.34
CA VAL A 166 -13.11 -9.50 -2.99
C VAL A 166 -14.12 -8.90 -4.00
N PRO A 167 -14.11 -9.33 -5.27
CA PRO A 167 -15.04 -8.84 -6.27
C PRO A 167 -16.48 -9.28 -6.00
N MET A 168 -17.44 -8.55 -6.58
CA MET A 168 -18.84 -8.99 -6.71
C MET A 168 -19.03 -9.81 -7.99
N ASP A 169 -20.24 -10.34 -8.22
CA ASP A 169 -20.57 -11.16 -9.40
C ASP A 169 -20.32 -10.43 -10.74
N SER A 170 -20.39 -9.11 -10.75
CA SER A 170 -20.10 -8.26 -11.90
C SER A 170 -18.91 -7.34 -11.64
N LEU A 171 -18.11 -7.13 -12.67
CA LEU A 171 -16.95 -6.25 -12.66
C LEU A 171 -17.26 -4.93 -13.39
N PRO A 172 -16.64 -3.81 -12.98
CA PRO A 172 -16.79 -2.53 -13.66
C PRO A 172 -16.20 -2.57 -15.07
N PRO A 173 -16.65 -1.69 -15.99
CA PRO A 173 -16.13 -1.59 -17.34
C PRO A 173 -14.78 -0.84 -17.38
N ALA A 174 -13.80 -1.30 -16.62
CA ALA A 174 -12.44 -0.74 -16.59
C ALA A 174 -11.58 -1.33 -17.72
N VAL A 175 -10.59 -0.56 -18.19
CA VAL A 175 -9.60 -0.99 -19.20
C VAL A 175 -8.77 -2.17 -18.68
N ALA A 176 -8.46 -2.13 -17.39
CA ALA A 176 -7.79 -3.21 -16.68
C ALA A 176 -8.24 -3.24 -15.22
N ILE A 177 -8.40 -4.45 -14.67
CA ILE A 177 -8.62 -4.67 -13.24
C ILE A 177 -7.49 -5.57 -12.76
N VAL A 178 -6.57 -4.98 -12.01
CA VAL A 178 -5.42 -5.66 -11.39
C VAL A 178 -5.78 -5.90 -9.93
N ASN A 179 -6.24 -7.12 -9.65
CA ASN A 179 -6.66 -7.50 -8.30
C ASN A 179 -6.36 -9.00 -8.06
N PRO A 180 -5.57 -9.34 -7.02
CA PRO A 180 -5.21 -10.72 -6.69
C PRO A 180 -6.41 -11.61 -6.32
N SER A 181 -7.52 -11.00 -5.88
CA SER A 181 -8.75 -11.67 -5.43
C SER A 181 -9.73 -11.99 -6.57
N LEU A 182 -9.39 -11.67 -7.83
CA LEU A 182 -10.19 -12.07 -8.98
C LEU A 182 -10.21 -13.60 -9.14
N ALA A 183 -11.36 -14.12 -9.55
CA ALA A 183 -11.56 -15.57 -9.70
C ALA A 183 -10.61 -16.22 -10.72
N ASP A 184 -10.10 -15.46 -11.69
CA ASP A 184 -9.16 -15.91 -12.72
C ASP A 184 -7.69 -15.58 -12.39
N SER A 185 -7.43 -14.94 -11.24
CA SER A 185 -6.09 -14.57 -10.80
C SER A 185 -5.23 -15.81 -10.60
N LYS A 186 -4.03 -15.80 -11.21
CA LYS A 186 -3.00 -16.83 -11.04
C LYS A 186 -1.89 -16.37 -10.10
N TYR A 187 -2.10 -15.25 -9.42
CA TYR A 187 -1.06 -14.65 -8.60
C TYR A 187 -0.76 -15.54 -7.38
N PRO A 188 0.50 -15.97 -7.18
CA PRO A 188 0.82 -16.97 -6.15
C PRO A 188 0.54 -16.52 -4.71
N PHE A 189 0.52 -15.20 -4.47
CA PHE A 189 0.32 -14.64 -3.14
C PHE A 189 -0.90 -13.71 -3.09
N PRO A 190 -2.12 -14.24 -2.85
CA PRO A 190 -3.35 -13.46 -2.93
C PRO A 190 -3.54 -12.46 -1.78
N HIS A 191 -2.63 -12.45 -0.80
CA HIS A 191 -2.71 -11.63 0.41
C HIS A 191 -1.94 -10.30 0.31
N ILE A 192 -1.51 -9.91 -0.90
CA ILE A 192 -0.89 -8.61 -1.12
C ILE A 192 -1.92 -7.49 -0.86
N THR A 193 -1.49 -6.41 -0.21
CA THR A 193 -2.37 -5.29 0.17
C THR A 193 -2.63 -4.35 -1.02
N GLY A 194 -3.52 -3.37 -0.88
CA GLY A 194 -3.80 -2.36 -1.91
C GLY A 194 -2.53 -1.61 -2.34
N VAL A 195 -1.71 -1.12 -1.39
CA VAL A 195 -0.41 -0.50 -1.73
C VAL A 195 0.54 -1.48 -2.41
N GLY A 196 0.51 -2.76 -2.00
CA GLY A 196 1.34 -3.80 -2.58
C GLY A 196 0.98 -4.04 -4.04
N THR A 197 -0.32 -4.17 -4.35
CA THR A 197 -0.82 -4.28 -5.72
C THR A 197 -0.44 -3.06 -6.57
N ALA A 198 -0.59 -1.85 -6.03
CA ALA A 198 -0.16 -0.61 -6.70
C ALA A 198 1.36 -0.61 -6.98
N LEU A 199 2.17 -1.09 -6.04
CA LEU A 199 3.61 -1.25 -6.26
C LEU A 199 3.92 -2.29 -7.34
N LYS A 200 3.22 -3.43 -7.40
CA LYS A 200 3.40 -4.42 -8.48
C LYS A 200 3.08 -3.83 -9.86
N VAL A 201 2.06 -2.98 -9.95
CA VAL A 201 1.75 -2.24 -11.19
C VAL A 201 2.91 -1.33 -11.58
N MET A 202 3.50 -0.59 -10.63
CA MET A 202 4.68 0.22 -10.92
C MET A 202 5.89 -0.63 -11.28
N GLU A 203 6.15 -1.76 -10.61
CA GLU A 203 7.23 -2.69 -10.98
C GLU A 203 7.08 -3.17 -12.43
N ALA A 204 5.87 -3.54 -12.86
CA ALA A 204 5.58 -3.95 -14.23
C ALA A 204 5.81 -2.79 -15.22
N LEU A 205 5.31 -1.60 -14.92
CA LEU A 205 5.48 -0.42 -15.78
C LEU A 205 6.96 -0.03 -15.93
N TYR A 206 7.70 0.10 -14.83
CA TYR A 206 9.12 0.41 -14.83
C TYR A 206 9.93 -0.65 -15.60
N SER A 207 9.64 -1.93 -15.38
CA SER A 207 10.28 -3.03 -16.12
C SER A 207 9.98 -2.94 -17.62
N SER A 208 8.75 -2.60 -18.02
CA SER A 208 8.38 -2.47 -19.44
C SER A 208 9.12 -1.34 -20.16
N LEU A 209 9.50 -0.29 -19.41
CA LEU A 209 10.26 0.85 -19.87
C LEU A 209 11.78 0.64 -19.74
N SER A 210 12.22 -0.51 -19.20
CA SER A 210 13.62 -0.81 -18.89
C SER A 210 14.29 0.24 -17.97
N VAL A 211 13.53 0.75 -17.00
CA VAL A 211 14.00 1.70 -15.98
C VAL A 211 13.91 1.06 -14.61
N GLU A 212 14.89 1.32 -13.73
CA GLU A 212 14.83 0.84 -12.36
C GLU A 212 13.78 1.60 -11.54
N ILE A 213 13.00 0.86 -10.77
CA ILE A 213 12.00 1.43 -9.87
C ILE A 213 12.68 2.14 -8.68
N PRO A 214 12.31 3.40 -8.37
CA PRO A 214 12.88 4.12 -7.25
C PRO A 214 12.66 3.43 -5.91
N ASN A 215 13.72 3.32 -5.13
CA ASN A 215 13.69 2.56 -3.89
C ASN A 215 12.77 3.18 -2.80
N PHE A 216 12.55 4.50 -2.83
CA PHE A 216 11.62 5.17 -1.91
C PHE A 216 10.16 4.70 -2.09
N LEU A 217 9.77 4.13 -3.24
CA LEU A 217 8.41 3.61 -3.43
C LEU A 217 8.13 2.41 -2.51
N TYR A 218 9.15 1.61 -2.19
CA TYR A 218 9.02 0.52 -1.22
C TYR A 218 8.76 1.03 0.20
N ALA A 219 9.22 2.25 0.54
CA ALA A 219 8.96 2.86 1.84
C ALA A 219 7.46 3.10 2.06
N PHE A 220 6.76 3.62 1.03
CA PHE A 220 5.32 3.79 1.07
C PHE A 220 4.60 2.43 1.17
N CYS A 221 5.06 1.43 0.41
CA CYS A 221 4.52 0.07 0.50
C CYS A 221 4.61 -0.52 1.90
N ALA A 222 5.76 -0.37 2.60
CA ALA A 222 5.88 -0.86 3.96
C ALA A 222 4.89 -0.19 4.94
N LEU A 223 4.60 1.12 4.77
CA LEU A 223 3.64 1.83 5.61
C LEU A 223 2.21 1.34 5.40
N GLY A 224 1.77 1.19 4.14
CA GLY A 224 0.43 0.70 3.83
C GLY A 224 0.24 -0.75 4.24
N THR A 225 1.18 -1.64 3.88
CA THR A 225 1.11 -3.06 4.24
C THR A 225 1.08 -3.30 5.75
N VAL A 226 1.85 -2.54 6.54
CA VAL A 226 1.80 -2.62 8.01
C VAL A 226 0.50 -2.01 8.56
N SER A 227 -0.03 -0.95 7.93
CA SER A 227 -1.29 -0.33 8.36
C SER A 227 -2.50 -1.22 8.15
N ASP A 228 -2.56 -1.92 7.02
CA ASP A 228 -3.65 -2.85 6.68
C ASP A 228 -3.56 -4.18 7.45
N VAL A 229 -2.59 -4.31 8.36
CA VAL A 229 -2.34 -5.56 9.09
C VAL A 229 -2.11 -6.72 8.11
N GLY A 230 -1.45 -6.41 6.99
CA GLY A 230 -1.19 -7.36 5.91
C GLY A 230 -0.48 -8.61 6.43
N LEU A 231 -0.81 -9.78 5.84
CA LEU A 231 -0.21 -11.04 6.26
C LEU A 231 1.31 -10.99 6.03
N MET A 232 2.09 -10.93 7.11
CA MET A 232 3.57 -10.82 7.09
C MET A 232 4.25 -12.15 6.71
N LYS A 233 3.90 -12.67 5.55
CA LYS A 233 4.48 -13.84 4.85
C LYS A 233 4.72 -13.48 3.38
N GLY A 234 5.51 -14.29 2.68
CA GLY A 234 5.77 -14.10 1.24
C GLY A 234 6.19 -12.67 0.89
N GLU A 235 5.59 -12.14 -0.17
CA GLU A 235 5.93 -10.81 -0.70
C GLU A 235 5.73 -9.68 0.28
N ASN A 236 4.62 -9.65 1.03
CA ASN A 236 4.38 -8.59 2.03
C ASN A 236 5.54 -8.47 3.01
N ARG A 237 6.12 -9.61 3.39
CA ARG A 237 7.24 -9.65 4.32
C ARG A 237 8.52 -9.10 3.70
N TYR A 238 8.83 -9.49 2.47
CA TYR A 238 9.96 -8.96 1.72
C TYR A 238 9.81 -7.44 1.49
N LEU A 239 8.67 -7.02 0.95
CA LEU A 239 8.35 -5.62 0.65
C LEU A 239 8.40 -4.75 1.90
N THR A 240 7.85 -5.22 3.02
CA THR A 240 7.93 -4.51 4.30
C THR A 240 9.38 -4.39 4.79
N GLN A 241 10.17 -5.47 4.70
CA GLN A 241 11.59 -5.42 5.07
C GLN A 241 12.36 -4.41 4.21
N ARG A 242 12.22 -4.49 2.88
CA ARG A 242 12.86 -3.57 1.93
C ARG A 242 12.43 -2.13 2.16
N GLY A 243 11.14 -1.89 2.36
CA GLY A 243 10.61 -0.55 2.61
C GLY A 243 11.10 0.06 3.93
N ILE A 244 11.19 -0.73 5.01
CA ILE A 244 11.82 -0.25 6.26
C ILE A 244 13.30 0.09 6.04
N GLN A 245 14.02 -0.68 5.23
CA GLN A 245 15.41 -0.33 4.88
C GLN A 245 15.49 0.96 4.06
N ALA A 246 14.59 1.14 3.08
CA ALA A 246 14.50 2.39 2.30
C ALA A 246 14.23 3.60 3.21
N ILE A 247 13.27 3.49 4.14
CA ILE A 247 13.01 4.52 5.16
C ILE A 247 14.28 4.82 5.97
N LYS A 248 15.10 3.82 6.30
CA LYS A 248 16.32 4.04 7.09
C LYS A 248 17.43 4.74 6.30
N SER A 249 17.57 4.41 5.02
CA SER A 249 18.71 4.83 4.19
C SER A 249 18.47 6.10 3.38
N GLU A 250 17.22 6.43 3.05
CA GLU A 250 16.88 7.53 2.14
C GLU A 250 16.18 8.66 2.84
N THR A 251 16.27 9.88 2.30
CA THR A 251 15.52 11.04 2.78
C THR A 251 14.16 11.06 2.11
N ILE A 252 13.09 10.93 2.89
CA ILE A 252 11.70 10.97 2.40
C ILE A 252 10.97 11.98 3.28
N LEU A 253 10.84 13.23 2.81
CA LEU A 253 10.54 14.40 3.66
C LEU A 253 9.34 14.18 4.59
N GLY A 254 8.23 13.68 4.05
CA GLY A 254 7.02 13.41 4.81
C GLY A 254 7.20 12.37 5.91
N ILE A 255 7.84 11.25 5.58
CA ILE A 255 8.11 10.16 6.53
C ILE A 255 9.12 10.63 7.59
N ASP A 256 10.15 11.37 7.19
CA ASP A 256 11.18 11.90 8.10
C ASP A 256 10.61 12.92 9.08
N ALA A 257 9.68 13.77 8.63
CA ALA A 257 8.95 14.67 9.50
C ALA A 257 8.10 13.90 10.52
N LEU A 258 7.41 12.83 10.12
CA LEU A 258 6.65 11.96 11.03
C LEU A 258 7.53 11.23 12.04
N ILE A 259 8.69 10.74 11.63
CA ILE A 259 9.68 10.11 12.53
C ILE A 259 10.09 11.11 13.61
N ARG A 260 10.40 12.35 13.19
CA ARG A 260 10.83 13.43 14.10
C ARG A 260 9.75 13.79 15.12
N VAL A 261 8.53 14.09 14.69
CA VAL A 261 7.43 14.48 15.61
C VAL A 261 6.95 13.32 16.48
N SER A 262 7.20 12.08 16.05
CA SER A 262 6.94 10.87 16.84
C SER A 262 8.01 10.60 17.91
N GLY A 263 9.15 11.31 17.89
CA GLY A 263 10.26 11.05 18.80
C GLY A 263 11.00 9.74 18.52
N LEU A 264 10.83 9.17 17.33
CA LEU A 264 11.46 7.91 16.93
C LEU A 264 12.86 8.16 16.36
N THR A 265 13.70 7.13 16.39
CA THR A 265 15.04 7.17 15.78
C THR A 265 15.03 6.40 14.47
N LYS A 266 15.22 7.12 13.35
CA LYS A 266 15.15 6.60 11.97
C LYS A 266 15.91 5.28 11.77
N ASN A 267 17.19 5.22 12.15
CA ASN A 267 18.03 4.04 11.95
C ASN A 267 17.63 2.80 12.79
N ARG A 268 16.74 2.95 13.78
CA ARG A 268 16.27 1.86 14.65
C ARG A 268 14.83 1.43 14.39
N LEU A 269 14.17 2.00 13.36
CA LEU A 269 12.78 1.69 13.06
C LEU A 269 12.52 0.19 12.86
N SER A 270 11.45 -0.28 13.46
CA SER A 270 10.85 -1.59 13.29
C SER A 270 9.42 -1.46 12.76
N SER A 271 8.79 -2.57 12.39
CA SER A 271 7.37 -2.59 12.03
C SER A 271 6.47 -2.15 13.20
N GLU A 272 6.89 -2.37 14.44
CA GLU A 272 6.18 -1.90 15.63
C GLU A 272 6.22 -0.38 15.73
N ASP A 273 7.38 0.23 15.50
CA ASP A 273 7.53 1.69 15.45
C ASP A 273 6.69 2.31 14.33
N LEU A 274 6.59 1.64 13.17
CA LEU A 274 5.66 2.06 12.11
C LEU A 274 4.21 2.02 12.61
N SER A 275 3.79 0.87 13.17
CA SER A 275 2.40 0.59 13.57
C SER A 275 1.88 1.49 14.68
N PHE A 276 2.71 1.80 15.69
CA PHE A 276 2.28 2.59 16.85
C PHE A 276 2.80 4.03 16.84
N GLY A 277 3.85 4.31 16.07
CA GLY A 277 4.44 5.64 15.97
C GLY A 277 3.97 6.39 14.73
N ILE A 278 4.16 5.85 13.53
CA ILE A 278 3.99 6.63 12.29
C ILE A 278 2.57 6.52 11.74
N ILE A 279 2.10 5.29 11.53
CA ILE A 279 0.81 4.98 10.90
C ILE A 279 -0.39 5.64 11.61
N PRO A 280 -0.49 5.71 12.95
CA PRO A 280 -1.63 6.35 13.60
C PRO A 280 -1.77 7.85 13.28
N ARG A 281 -0.66 8.52 12.97
CA ARG A 281 -0.65 9.94 12.56
C ARG A 281 -1.13 10.12 11.13
N LEU A 282 -0.86 9.17 10.23
CA LEU A 282 -1.43 9.18 8.88
C LEU A 282 -2.93 8.87 8.91
N ASN A 283 -3.33 7.85 9.67
CA ASN A 283 -4.72 7.39 9.77
C ASN A 283 -5.67 8.38 10.46
N VAL A 284 -5.16 9.33 11.25
CA VAL A 284 -6.04 10.28 11.96
C VAL A 284 -6.73 11.26 11.02
N ALA A 285 -6.09 11.61 9.90
CA ALA A 285 -6.64 12.56 8.95
C ALA A 285 -7.96 12.04 8.36
N GLY A 286 -8.01 10.77 7.94
CA GLY A 286 -9.24 10.14 7.44
C GLY A 286 -10.33 9.91 8.50
N ARG A 287 -10.01 10.05 9.80
CA ARG A 287 -10.97 9.87 10.91
C ARG A 287 -11.53 11.18 11.47
N LEU A 288 -10.71 12.24 11.51
CA LEU A 288 -11.06 13.50 12.18
C LEU A 288 -11.13 14.71 11.24
N GLN A 289 -10.52 14.66 10.05
CA GLN A 289 -10.46 15.77 9.09
C GLN A 289 -10.50 15.26 7.63
N HIS A 290 -9.89 16.01 6.70
CA HIS A 290 -9.65 15.62 5.33
C HIS A 290 -8.35 14.79 5.23
N ALA A 291 -8.44 13.59 4.67
CA ALA A 291 -7.30 12.69 4.43
C ALA A 291 -6.20 13.31 3.52
N GLU A 292 -6.57 14.37 2.79
CA GLU A 292 -5.69 15.22 1.99
C GLU A 292 -4.45 15.69 2.76
N LEU A 293 -4.54 15.98 4.07
CA LEU A 293 -3.36 16.37 4.87
C LEU A 293 -2.28 15.29 4.93
N SER A 294 -2.70 14.03 5.03
CA SER A 294 -1.78 12.89 5.04
C SER A 294 -1.19 12.66 3.66
N LEU A 295 -2.01 12.81 2.62
CA LEU A 295 -1.54 12.68 1.23
C LEU A 295 -0.54 13.79 0.88
N ASP A 296 -0.86 15.05 1.19
CA ASP A 296 0.01 16.21 1.00
C ASP A 296 1.36 16.02 1.70
N LEU A 297 1.35 15.44 2.91
CA LEU A 297 2.58 15.13 3.63
C LEU A 297 3.40 14.07 2.92
N LEU A 298 2.77 13.02 2.38
CA LEU A 298 3.47 11.97 1.65
C LEU A 298 4.04 12.45 0.31
N LEU A 299 3.42 13.47 -0.31
CA LEU A 299 3.78 13.99 -1.63
C LEU A 299 4.67 15.24 -1.62
N THR A 300 4.76 15.96 -0.50
CA THR A 300 5.48 17.24 -0.44
C THR A 300 6.99 17.08 -0.69
N GLU A 301 7.55 18.08 -1.39
CA GLU A 301 8.98 18.23 -1.65
C GLU A 301 9.57 19.43 -0.90
N ASN A 302 8.82 19.96 0.08
CA ASN A 302 9.22 21.12 0.87
C ASN A 302 9.36 20.74 2.35
N ASP A 303 10.58 20.85 2.89
CA ASP A 303 10.89 20.53 4.29
C ASP A 303 10.02 21.26 5.31
N SER A 304 9.78 22.56 5.08
CA SER A 304 8.99 23.37 6.01
C SER A 304 7.51 22.98 5.99
N GLN A 305 6.99 22.64 4.81
CA GLN A 305 5.63 22.13 4.65
C GLN A 305 5.50 20.74 5.29
N ALA A 306 6.48 19.85 5.06
CA ALA A 306 6.51 18.51 5.65
C ALA A 306 6.46 18.58 7.19
N LEU A 307 7.28 19.43 7.81
CA LEU A 307 7.27 19.61 9.25
C LEU A 307 5.93 20.14 9.76
N SER A 308 5.39 21.19 9.13
CA SER A 308 4.10 21.79 9.50
C SER A 308 2.94 20.79 9.42
N LEU A 309 2.86 20.02 8.33
CA LEU A 309 1.85 18.97 8.16
C LEU A 309 2.02 17.84 9.20
N ALA A 310 3.25 17.39 9.45
CA ALA A 310 3.53 16.36 10.45
C ALA A 310 3.17 16.79 11.87
N GLU A 311 3.45 18.04 12.26
CA GLU A 311 3.04 18.60 13.54
C GLU A 311 1.52 18.66 13.68
N LYS A 312 0.81 19.08 12.63
CA LYS A 312 -0.66 19.09 12.60
C LYS A 312 -1.24 17.68 12.78
N LEU A 313 -0.73 16.68 12.03
CA LEU A 313 -1.16 15.29 12.17
C LEU A 313 -0.85 14.72 13.57
N ASN A 314 0.28 15.11 14.16
CA ASN A 314 0.64 14.73 15.52
C ASN A 314 -0.37 15.26 16.55
N GLU A 315 -0.78 16.52 16.46
CA GLU A 315 -1.80 17.11 17.35
C GLU A 315 -3.18 16.48 17.16
N LEU A 316 -3.56 16.19 15.90
CA LEU A 316 -4.79 15.44 15.63
C LEU A 316 -4.76 14.05 16.25
N ASN A 317 -3.64 13.33 16.14
CA ASN A 317 -3.50 12.01 16.74
C ASN A 317 -3.57 12.05 18.28
N LYS A 318 -2.96 13.05 18.93
CA LYS A 318 -3.12 13.27 20.39
C LYS A 318 -4.58 13.53 20.76
N THR A 319 -5.29 14.34 19.96
CA THR A 319 -6.72 14.61 20.16
C THR A 319 -7.54 13.32 20.04
N ARG A 320 -7.29 12.52 18.99
CA ARG A 320 -7.93 11.20 18.79
C ARG A 320 -7.68 10.25 19.97
N GLN A 321 -6.45 10.19 20.49
CA GLN A 321 -6.10 9.41 21.68
C GLN A 321 -6.95 9.86 22.87
N SER A 322 -6.96 11.15 23.18
CA SER A 322 -7.75 11.68 24.31
C SER A 322 -9.25 11.42 24.18
N LEU A 323 -9.82 11.44 22.97
CA LEU A 323 -11.24 11.12 22.75
C LEU A 323 -11.52 9.63 22.94
N THR A 324 -10.58 8.75 22.55
CA THR A 324 -10.72 7.30 22.70
C THR A 324 -10.63 6.88 24.17
N ASP A 325 -9.72 7.48 24.94
CA ASP A 325 -9.53 7.14 26.36
C ASP A 325 -10.71 7.56 27.26
N LYS A 326 -11.55 8.50 26.77
CA LYS A 326 -12.73 9.00 27.48
C LYS A 326 -14.01 8.21 27.15
N ALA A 327 -14.00 7.38 26.10
CA ALA A 327 -15.13 6.60 25.62
C ALA A 327 -15.17 5.22 26.28
#